data_AF-A0A5C7P4U2-F1
#
_entry.id   AF-A0A5C7P4U2-F1
#
_cell.length_a   1.000
_cell.length_b   1.000
_cell.length_c   1.000
_cell.angle_alpha   90.00
_cell.angle_beta   90.00
_cell.angle_gamma   90.00
#
_symmetry.space_group_name_H-M   'P 1'
#
loop_
_entity.id
_entity.type
_entity.pdbx_description
1 polymer ?
#
loop_
_entity_poly.entity_id
_entity_poly.type
_entity_poly.pdbx_seq_one_letter_code
_entity_poly.pdbx_strand_id
1 'polypeptide(L)'
;MTKTAPRTILLKGRGVRMERVAAGAITPGHLLRIDSNGKFAVQNAAAQRGLRAFAVENDINGKGIDDAYATGDFVQAEILGSGDEVNALLAAAATAVVIGDLLECAADGTLRKVVGLTDSSGGTANTTIQAVGGTYSQSELANNFADIAANINAAKASAIAVALEAVDNSGGGGAARIKVVLI
;
A
#
# COMPACT_ATOMS: atom_id res chain seq x y z
N MET A 1 -23.30 -15.26 -6.14
CA MET A 1 -23.64 -14.42 -4.96
C MET A 1 -22.71 -13.23 -4.99
N THR A 2 -23.23 -12.02 -5.20
CA THR A 2 -22.42 -10.79 -5.09
C THR A 2 -21.92 -10.71 -3.65
N LYS A 3 -20.61 -10.76 -3.45
CA LYS A 3 -19.98 -10.68 -2.12
C LYS A 3 -20.36 -9.33 -1.50
N THR A 4 -21.10 -9.33 -0.39
CA THR A 4 -21.38 -8.11 0.36
C THR A 4 -20.05 -7.52 0.83
N ALA A 5 -19.77 -6.27 0.43
CA ALA A 5 -18.56 -5.58 0.84
C ALA A 5 -18.52 -5.45 2.38
N PRO A 6 -17.42 -5.81 3.04
CA PRO A 6 -17.32 -5.69 4.49
C PRO A 6 -17.40 -4.21 4.92
N ARG A 7 -18.13 -3.95 6.01
CA ARG A 7 -18.29 -2.61 6.61
C ARG A 7 -17.45 -2.43 7.88
N THR A 8 -16.32 -3.13 7.94
CA THR A 8 -15.32 -2.95 8.99
C THR A 8 -13.91 -3.04 8.42
N ILE A 9 -12.94 -2.32 8.99
CA ILE A 9 -11.53 -2.32 8.58
C ILE A 9 -10.86 -3.62 9.02
N LEU A 10 -11.11 -4.08 10.25
CA LEU A 10 -10.50 -5.32 10.75
C LEU A 10 -11.37 -6.53 10.42
N LEU A 11 -10.82 -7.43 9.62
CA LEU A 11 -11.56 -8.62 9.15
C LEU A 11 -11.16 -9.87 9.93
N LYS A 12 -9.86 -10.02 10.22
CA LYS A 12 -9.31 -11.08 11.07
C LYS A 12 -8.04 -10.60 11.76
N GLY A 13 -7.74 -11.24 12.89
CA GLY A 13 -6.64 -10.84 13.75
C GLY A 13 -7.05 -9.76 14.74
N ARG A 14 -6.14 -9.45 15.65
CA ARG A 14 -6.24 -8.34 16.58
C ARG A 14 -4.83 -7.82 16.85
N GLY A 15 -4.62 -6.58 16.46
CA GLY A 15 -3.41 -5.83 16.71
C GLY A 15 -3.49 -5.02 18.00
N VAL A 16 -2.58 -4.05 18.13
CA VAL A 16 -2.55 -3.12 19.25
C VAL A 16 -3.32 -1.86 18.85
N ARG A 17 -4.42 -1.59 19.57
CA ARG A 17 -5.19 -0.35 19.41
C ARG A 17 -4.41 0.83 19.99
N MET A 18 -4.30 1.90 19.21
CA MET A 18 -3.63 3.14 19.59
C MET A 18 -4.49 4.34 19.19
N GLU A 19 -4.45 5.39 20.00
CA GLU A 19 -5.13 6.65 19.71
C GLU A 19 -4.11 7.80 19.66
N ARG A 20 -4.24 8.64 18.64
CA ARG A 20 -3.50 9.92 18.54
C ARG A 20 -4.37 10.95 17.81
N VAL A 21 -4.02 12.22 17.98
CA VAL A 21 -4.66 13.33 17.27
C VAL A 21 -4.35 13.25 15.77
N ALA A 22 -5.33 13.53 14.92
CA ALA A 22 -5.19 13.61 13.48
C ALA A 22 -4.39 14.86 13.06
N ALA A 23 -3.37 14.68 12.22
CA ALA A 23 -2.64 15.77 11.56
C ALA A 23 -3.38 16.32 10.32
N GLY A 24 -4.38 15.60 9.82
CA GLY A 24 -5.11 15.89 8.59
C GLY A 24 -6.39 15.05 8.50
N ALA A 25 -7.10 15.12 7.38
CA ALA A 25 -8.22 14.22 7.13
C ALA A 25 -7.72 12.77 6.98
N ILE A 26 -8.32 11.84 7.73
CA ILE A 26 -7.95 10.42 7.71
C ILE A 26 -9.21 9.59 7.56
N THR A 27 -9.34 8.87 6.45
CA THR A 27 -10.43 7.91 6.24
C THR A 27 -10.04 6.55 6.85
N PRO A 28 -10.97 5.86 7.55
CA PRO A 28 -10.74 4.48 7.98
C PRO A 28 -10.24 3.61 6.81
N GLY A 29 -9.25 2.76 7.06
CA GLY A 29 -8.56 1.95 6.05
C GLY A 29 -7.31 2.60 5.44
N HIS A 30 -7.01 3.88 5.75
CA HIS A 30 -5.70 4.46 5.42
C HIS A 30 -4.58 3.84 6.27
N LEU A 31 -3.45 3.59 5.63
CA LEU A 31 -2.17 3.33 6.29
C LEU A 31 -1.63 4.64 6.89
N LEU A 32 -1.26 4.56 8.16
CA LEU A 32 -0.85 5.71 8.96
C LEU A 32 0.64 5.69 9.27
N ARG A 33 1.16 6.87 9.55
CA ARG A 33 2.43 7.09 10.22
C ARG A 33 2.23 8.00 11.43
N ILE A 34 3.21 8.02 12.31
CA ILE A 34 3.33 9.03 13.35
C ILE A 34 4.24 10.13 12.81
N ASP A 35 3.76 11.37 12.81
CA ASP A 35 4.56 12.53 12.38
C ASP A 35 5.53 13.00 13.47
N SER A 36 6.34 14.02 13.16
CA SER A 36 7.29 14.60 14.12
C SER A 36 6.64 15.28 15.32
N ASN A 37 5.33 15.56 15.26
CA ASN A 37 4.54 16.13 16.36
C ASN A 37 3.85 15.04 17.19
N GLY A 38 4.10 13.76 16.91
CA GLY A 38 3.44 12.65 17.57
C GLY A 38 1.96 12.48 17.19
N LYS A 39 1.51 13.08 16.09
CA LYS A 39 0.14 12.96 15.56
C LYS A 39 0.06 11.83 14.54
N PHE A 40 -1.13 11.26 14.35
CA PHE A 40 -1.36 10.37 13.22
C PHE A 40 -1.52 11.17 11.94
N ALA A 41 -0.76 10.79 10.91
CA ALA A 41 -0.86 11.32 9.57
C ALA A 41 -0.99 10.16 8.59
N VAL A 42 -1.68 10.39 7.48
CA VAL A 42 -1.71 9.47 6.34
C VAL A 42 -0.27 9.23 5.85
N GLN A 43 0.10 7.98 5.55
CA GLN A 43 1.42 7.68 5.01
C GLN A 43 1.64 8.42 3.67
N ASN A 44 2.73 9.18 3.54
CA ASN A 44 2.96 10.08 2.40
C ASN A 44 4.20 9.72 1.57
N ALA A 45 4.79 8.55 1.81
CA ALA A 45 5.94 8.05 1.08
C ALA A 45 5.58 6.73 0.40
N ALA A 46 5.76 6.67 -0.91
CA ALA A 46 5.54 5.46 -1.69
C ALA A 46 6.59 4.40 -1.34
N ALA A 47 6.23 3.14 -1.47
CA ALA A 47 7.14 2.00 -1.30
C ALA A 47 7.85 1.94 0.08
N GLN A 48 7.31 2.64 1.08
CA GLN A 48 7.79 2.59 2.46
C GLN A 48 6.87 1.70 3.29
N ARG A 49 7.43 0.66 3.91
CA ARG A 49 6.65 -0.28 4.72
C ARG A 49 6.07 0.38 5.98
N GLY A 50 6.80 1.33 6.56
CA GLY A 50 6.34 2.16 7.68
C GLY A 50 5.82 1.35 8.88
N LEU A 51 5.04 2.02 9.74
CA LEU A 51 4.24 1.36 10.76
C LEU A 51 3.00 0.75 10.09
N ARG A 52 2.69 -0.52 10.39
CA ARG A 52 1.48 -1.21 9.89
C ARG A 52 0.24 -0.79 10.69
N ALA A 53 0.06 0.52 10.86
CA ALA A 53 -1.07 1.10 11.56
C ALA A 53 -2.15 1.47 10.54
N PHE A 54 -3.33 0.90 10.67
CA PHE A 54 -4.48 1.26 9.85
C PHE A 54 -5.50 2.04 10.68
N ALA A 55 -6.03 3.13 10.13
CA ALA A 55 -7.15 3.84 10.74
C ALA A 55 -8.38 2.93 10.81
N VAL A 56 -9.05 2.88 11.95
CA VAL A 56 -10.26 2.08 12.18
C VAL A 56 -11.48 3.00 12.24
N GLU A 57 -12.69 2.46 12.12
CA GLU A 57 -13.93 3.23 12.23
C GLU A 57 -14.02 4.03 13.52
N ASN A 58 -14.67 5.19 13.46
CA ASN A 58 -15.05 5.94 14.65
C ASN A 58 -16.46 5.51 15.11
N ASP A 59 -16.56 4.24 15.46
CA ASP A 59 -17.80 3.59 15.87
C ASP A 59 -18.38 4.20 17.15
N ILE A 60 -17.52 4.68 18.06
CA ILE A 60 -17.89 5.39 19.29
C ILE A 60 -18.76 6.62 18.98
N ASN A 61 -18.44 7.35 17.91
CA ASN A 61 -19.20 8.52 17.48
C ASN A 61 -20.26 8.20 16.41
N GLY A 62 -20.54 6.92 16.16
CA GLY A 62 -21.53 6.47 15.17
C GLY A 62 -21.11 6.67 13.71
N LYS A 63 -19.83 6.93 13.45
CA LYS A 63 -19.27 7.13 12.11
C LYS A 63 -18.79 5.79 11.53
N GLY A 64 -19.08 5.57 10.25
CA GLY A 64 -18.74 4.34 9.53
C GLY A 64 -17.39 4.40 8.83
N ILE A 65 -17.16 3.41 7.96
CA ILE A 65 -15.87 3.22 7.25
C ILE A 65 -15.51 4.35 6.29
N ASP A 66 -16.52 5.07 5.78
CA ASP A 66 -16.36 6.11 4.76
C ASP A 66 -16.32 7.53 5.37
N ASP A 67 -16.53 7.63 6.68
CA ASP A 67 -16.53 8.89 7.41
C ASP A 67 -15.12 9.23 7.89
N ALA A 68 -14.52 10.25 7.30
CA ALA A 68 -13.18 10.69 7.68
C ALA A 68 -13.15 11.31 9.09
N TYR A 69 -12.06 11.03 9.80
CA TYR A 69 -11.62 11.84 10.94
C TYR A 69 -11.15 13.20 10.41
N ALA A 70 -11.58 14.28 11.06
CA ALA A 70 -11.12 15.62 10.74
C ALA A 70 -9.78 15.92 11.44
N THR A 71 -9.10 16.98 10.99
CA THR A 71 -7.88 17.44 11.65
C THR A 71 -8.17 17.82 13.09
N GLY A 72 -7.35 17.36 14.05
CA GLY A 72 -7.58 17.59 15.47
C GLY A 72 -8.44 16.53 16.17
N ASP A 73 -9.14 15.67 15.43
CA ASP A 73 -9.90 14.57 16.01
C ASP A 73 -8.96 13.50 16.59
N PHE A 74 -9.40 12.79 17.64
CA PHE A 74 -8.73 11.57 18.07
C PHE A 74 -9.03 10.43 17.10
N VAL A 75 -7.99 9.92 16.46
CA VAL A 75 -8.05 8.81 15.50
C VAL A 75 -7.77 7.52 16.23
N GLN A 76 -8.65 6.54 16.07
CA GLN A 76 -8.38 5.17 16.45
C GLN A 76 -7.66 4.44 15.33
N ALA A 77 -6.50 3.87 15.63
CA ALA A 77 -5.74 3.07 14.70
C ALA A 77 -5.35 1.74 15.33
N GLU A 78 -5.20 0.70 14.52
CA GLU A 78 -4.72 -0.59 14.98
C GLU A 78 -3.39 -0.93 14.31
N ILE A 79 -2.38 -1.21 15.14
CA ILE A 79 -1.07 -1.67 14.69
C ILE A 79 -1.14 -3.18 14.54
N LEU A 80 -1.05 -3.65 13.30
CA LEU A 80 -1.31 -5.02 12.93
C LEU A 80 -0.03 -5.78 12.60
N GLY A 81 -0.04 -7.07 12.93
CA GLY A 81 1.04 -8.02 12.67
C GLY A 81 0.92 -8.68 11.30
N SER A 82 1.92 -9.47 10.93
CA SER A 82 1.83 -10.35 9.76
C SER A 82 0.75 -11.40 10.00
N GLY A 83 -0.09 -11.66 9.00
CA GLY A 83 -1.21 -12.60 9.06
C GLY A 83 -2.56 -11.97 9.39
N ASP A 84 -2.60 -10.72 9.86
CA ASP A 84 -3.86 -10.00 10.08
C ASP A 84 -4.52 -9.62 8.75
N GLU A 85 -5.85 -9.66 8.69
CA GLU A 85 -6.62 -9.32 7.49
C GLU A 85 -7.34 -7.98 7.67
N VAL A 86 -7.17 -7.08 6.69
CA VAL A 86 -7.81 -5.76 6.68
C VAL A 86 -8.55 -5.46 5.40
N ASN A 87 -9.58 -4.62 5.52
CA ASN A 87 -10.26 -3.96 4.42
C ASN A 87 -9.61 -2.58 4.16
N ALA A 88 -8.53 -2.57 3.40
CA ALA A 88 -7.75 -1.38 3.12
C ALA A 88 -8.35 -0.56 1.97
N LEU A 89 -7.79 0.64 1.75
CA LEU A 89 -8.08 1.46 0.59
C LEU A 89 -7.07 1.19 -0.52
N LEU A 90 -7.54 0.96 -1.74
CA LEU A 90 -6.78 0.86 -2.98
C LEU A 90 -6.83 2.21 -3.69
N ALA A 91 -5.68 2.70 -4.18
CA ALA A 91 -5.56 3.99 -4.84
C ALA A 91 -6.56 4.18 -5.99
N ALA A 92 -6.96 5.43 -6.24
CA ALA A 92 -7.68 5.79 -7.46
C ALA A 92 -6.83 5.46 -8.71
N ALA A 93 -7.48 5.07 -9.81
CA ALA A 93 -6.82 4.64 -11.04
C ALA A 93 -5.74 3.56 -10.84
N ALA A 94 -5.82 2.75 -9.78
CA ALA A 94 -4.89 1.66 -9.54
C ALA A 94 -5.04 0.59 -10.64
N THR A 95 -3.90 0.10 -11.15
CA THR A 95 -3.88 -1.08 -12.03
C THR A 95 -4.68 -2.22 -11.41
N ALA A 96 -5.45 -2.94 -12.24
CA ALA A 96 -6.26 -4.06 -11.78
C ALA A 96 -5.45 -5.02 -10.90
N VAL A 97 -5.96 -5.25 -9.69
CA VAL A 97 -5.36 -6.14 -8.69
C VAL A 97 -6.03 -7.49 -8.79
N VAL A 98 -5.22 -8.54 -8.83
CA VAL A 98 -5.67 -9.94 -8.74
C VAL A 98 -5.26 -10.55 -7.41
N ILE A 99 -5.94 -11.64 -7.02
CA ILE A 99 -5.61 -12.38 -5.80
C ILE A 99 -4.14 -12.83 -5.85
N GLY A 100 -3.40 -12.61 -4.77
CA GLY A 100 -1.99 -12.95 -4.66
C GLY A 100 -1.02 -11.83 -5.04
N ASP A 101 -1.51 -10.72 -5.61
CA ASP A 101 -0.67 -9.56 -5.89
C ASP A 101 -0.08 -8.97 -4.60
N LEU A 102 1.20 -8.61 -4.65
CA LEU A 102 1.85 -7.85 -3.59
C LEU A 102 1.42 -6.39 -3.67
N LEU A 103 1.12 -5.81 -2.51
CA LEU A 103 0.68 -4.42 -2.37
C LEU A 103 1.64 -3.63 -1.49
N GLU A 104 1.86 -2.37 -1.87
CA GLU A 104 2.67 -1.38 -1.16
C GLU A 104 1.90 -0.08 -0.95
N CYS A 105 2.42 0.81 -0.11
CA CYS A 105 1.83 2.14 0.07
C CYS A 105 2.00 3.01 -1.19
N ALA A 106 0.93 3.71 -1.58
CA ALA A 106 0.86 4.61 -2.72
C ALA A 106 1.23 6.07 -2.42
N ALA A 107 1.80 6.39 -1.25
CA ALA A 107 2.12 7.75 -0.77
C ALA A 107 0.92 8.64 -0.40
N ASP A 108 -0.25 8.06 -0.22
CA ASP A 108 -1.47 8.74 0.23
C ASP A 108 -2.26 7.88 1.23
N GLY A 109 -1.57 6.92 1.87
CA GLY A 109 -2.14 5.95 2.79
C GLY A 109 -3.05 4.90 2.13
N THR A 110 -3.27 4.97 0.83
CA THR A 110 -3.86 3.86 0.07
C THR A 110 -2.78 2.86 -0.34
N LEU A 111 -3.23 1.70 -0.77
CA LEU A 111 -2.41 0.64 -1.32
C LEU A 111 -2.41 0.74 -2.84
N ARG A 112 -1.33 0.26 -3.44
CA ARG A 112 -1.23 -0.01 -4.87
C ARG A 112 -0.48 -1.31 -5.09
N LYS A 113 -0.64 -1.89 -6.28
CA LYS A 113 0.17 -3.02 -6.70
C LYS A 113 1.65 -2.63 -6.70
N VAL A 114 2.50 -3.50 -6.15
CA VAL A 114 3.96 -3.34 -6.24
C VAL A 114 4.34 -3.32 -7.71
N VAL A 115 5.06 -2.28 -8.13
CA VAL A 115 5.59 -2.20 -9.48
C VAL A 115 6.78 -3.15 -9.58
N GLY A 116 6.63 -4.19 -10.39
CA GLY A 116 7.71 -5.15 -10.67
C GLY A 116 8.68 -4.64 -11.74
N LEU A 117 9.65 -5.50 -12.07
CA LEU A 117 10.50 -5.31 -13.24
C LEU A 117 9.63 -5.32 -14.50
N THR A 118 9.68 -4.23 -15.27
CA THR A 118 9.04 -4.14 -16.58
C THR A 118 10.04 -4.58 -17.64
N ASP A 119 9.64 -5.50 -18.54
CA ASP A 119 10.46 -5.85 -19.71
C ASP A 119 10.63 -4.62 -20.61
N SER A 120 11.86 -4.32 -21.01
CA SER A 120 12.20 -3.20 -21.89
C SER A 120 12.88 -3.63 -23.18
N SER A 121 12.65 -4.87 -23.62
CA SER A 121 13.09 -5.38 -24.92
C SER A 121 12.62 -4.54 -26.15
N GLY A 122 11.82 -3.47 -25.96
CA GLY A 122 11.36 -2.50 -26.96
C GLY A 122 11.93 -1.06 -26.92
N GLY A 123 12.84 -0.70 -26.00
CA GLY A 123 13.69 0.51 -26.11
C GLY A 123 13.35 1.79 -25.28
N THR A 124 14.41 2.59 -25.10
CA THR A 124 14.54 3.99 -24.61
C THR A 124 14.10 4.33 -23.17
N ALA A 125 14.25 3.43 -22.21
CA ALA A 125 14.21 3.78 -20.79
C ALA A 125 15.56 3.45 -20.11
N ASN A 126 16.24 4.50 -19.64
CA ASN A 126 17.44 4.43 -18.81
C ASN A 126 17.07 3.94 -17.39
N THR A 127 16.80 2.64 -17.25
CA THR A 127 16.72 1.83 -16.00
C THR A 127 16.69 0.32 -16.33
N THR A 128 17.14 -0.08 -17.51
CA THR A 128 16.92 -1.40 -18.10
C THR A 128 18.26 -1.94 -18.59
N ILE A 129 18.37 -3.28 -18.66
CA ILE A 129 19.53 -4.01 -19.23
C ILE A 129 20.09 -3.19 -20.40
N GLN A 130 21.25 -2.56 -20.21
CA GLN A 130 21.84 -1.74 -21.26
C GLN A 130 21.88 -2.57 -22.54
N ALA A 131 21.36 -2.00 -23.63
CA ALA A 131 21.15 -2.68 -24.91
C ALA A 131 22.35 -3.60 -25.22
N VAL A 132 22.07 -4.90 -25.28
CA VAL A 132 23.03 -5.95 -25.66
C VAL A 132 23.23 -5.88 -27.18
N GLY A 133 23.84 -4.79 -27.63
CA GLY A 133 24.01 -4.47 -29.04
C GLY A 133 25.40 -3.91 -29.30
N GLY A 134 26.35 -4.82 -29.59
CA GLY A 134 27.54 -4.50 -30.40
C GLY A 134 28.90 -4.71 -29.73
N THR A 135 29.04 -4.51 -28.42
CA THR A 135 30.27 -4.84 -27.66
C THR A 135 29.93 -4.95 -26.18
N TYR A 136 30.38 -6.01 -25.52
CA TYR A 136 30.11 -6.26 -24.10
C TYR A 136 31.33 -5.87 -23.26
N SER A 137 31.18 -4.93 -22.32
CA SER A 137 32.08 -4.91 -21.17
C SER A 137 31.57 -5.86 -20.09
N GLN A 138 32.47 -6.63 -19.48
CA GLN A 138 32.15 -7.41 -18.27
C GLN A 138 31.59 -6.50 -17.16
N SER A 139 31.97 -5.22 -17.14
CA SER A 139 31.43 -4.25 -16.19
C SER A 139 29.97 -3.88 -16.44
N GLU A 140 29.53 -3.77 -17.70
CA GLU A 140 28.14 -3.44 -18.04
C GLU A 140 27.20 -4.60 -17.69
N LEU A 141 27.64 -5.83 -17.93
CA LEU A 141 26.90 -7.02 -17.51
C LEU A 141 26.82 -7.12 -15.98
N ALA A 142 27.94 -6.88 -15.28
CA ALA A 142 27.96 -6.88 -13.82
C ALA A 142 27.04 -5.81 -13.22
N ASN A 143 27.04 -4.60 -13.79
CA ASN A 143 26.16 -3.51 -13.38
C ASN A 143 24.67 -3.86 -13.60
N ASN A 144 24.32 -4.41 -14.77
CA ASN A 144 22.95 -4.83 -15.07
C ASN A 144 22.44 -5.89 -14.07
N PHE A 145 23.27 -6.89 -13.73
CA PHE A 145 22.90 -7.89 -12.71
C PHE A 145 22.74 -7.26 -11.32
N ALA A 146 23.61 -6.31 -10.97
CA ALA A 146 23.51 -5.57 -9.71
C ALA A 146 22.22 -4.74 -9.66
N ASP A 147 21.85 -4.05 -10.75
CA ASP A 147 20.64 -3.24 -10.84
C ASP A 147 19.37 -4.09 -10.77
N ILE A 148 19.32 -5.22 -11.47
CA ILE A 148 18.20 -6.17 -11.37
C ILE A 148 18.09 -6.72 -9.95
N ALA A 149 19.21 -7.12 -9.34
CA ALA A 149 19.21 -7.60 -7.96
C ALA A 149 18.73 -6.52 -6.98
N ALA A 150 19.17 -5.27 -7.16
CA ALA A 150 18.74 -4.13 -6.35
C ALA A 150 17.22 -3.87 -6.51
N ASN A 151 16.71 -3.88 -7.73
CA ASN A 151 15.28 -3.69 -8.01
C ASN A 151 14.40 -4.81 -7.45
N ILE A 152 14.84 -6.08 -7.56
CA ILE A 152 14.14 -7.22 -6.95
C ILE A 152 14.10 -7.06 -5.43
N ASN A 153 15.21 -6.65 -4.82
CA ASN A 153 15.28 -6.43 -3.38
C ASN A 153 14.39 -5.26 -2.95
N ALA A 154 14.35 -4.17 -3.72
CA ALA A 154 13.48 -3.03 -3.46
C ALA A 154 11.99 -3.40 -3.53
N ALA A 155 11.57 -4.11 -4.59
CA ALA A 155 10.19 -4.55 -4.77
C ALA A 155 9.71 -5.50 -3.66
N LYS A 156 10.59 -6.36 -3.14
CA LYS A 156 10.26 -7.23 -2.00
C LYS A 156 10.22 -6.49 -0.67
N ALA A 157 11.08 -5.49 -0.48
CA ALA A 157 11.16 -4.73 0.76
C ALA A 157 9.99 -3.75 0.96
N SER A 158 9.38 -3.28 -0.13
CA SER A 158 8.27 -2.32 -0.10
C SER A 158 6.90 -2.96 0.14
N ALA A 159 6.74 -4.26 -0.15
CA ALA A 159 5.50 -4.97 0.01
C ALA A 159 5.07 -5.04 1.48
N ILE A 160 3.80 -4.73 1.75
CA ILE A 160 3.23 -4.71 3.10
C ILE A 160 2.05 -5.67 3.24
N ALA A 161 1.44 -6.06 2.12
CA ALA A 161 0.25 -6.90 2.11
C ALA A 161 0.16 -7.73 0.81
N VAL A 162 -0.66 -8.78 0.86
CA VAL A 162 -1.06 -9.60 -0.29
C VAL A 162 -2.56 -9.45 -0.51
N ALA A 163 -2.99 -9.27 -1.76
CA ALA A 163 -4.40 -9.19 -2.11
C ALA A 163 -5.12 -10.53 -1.89
N LEU A 164 -6.25 -10.51 -1.17
CA LEU A 164 -7.12 -11.66 -0.96
C LEU A 164 -8.38 -11.63 -1.83
N GLU A 165 -8.53 -10.58 -2.63
CA GLU A 165 -9.59 -10.47 -3.63
C GLU A 165 -9.09 -9.72 -4.86
N ALA A 166 -9.77 -9.95 -5.99
CA ALA A 166 -9.51 -9.20 -7.21
C ALA A 166 -10.36 -7.92 -7.19
N VAL A 167 -9.73 -6.78 -7.48
CA VAL A 167 -10.37 -5.47 -7.56
C VAL A 167 -9.83 -4.75 -8.78
N ASP A 168 -10.72 -4.33 -9.66
CA ASP A 168 -10.36 -3.43 -10.75
C ASP A 168 -10.80 -2.00 -10.40
N ASN A 169 -9.82 -1.15 -10.08
CA ASN A 169 -10.03 0.29 -9.87
C ASN A 169 -9.32 1.13 -10.94
N SER A 170 -8.99 0.54 -12.09
CA SER A 170 -8.16 1.19 -13.11
C SER A 170 -8.84 2.37 -13.80
N GLY A 171 -10.18 2.36 -13.88
CA GLY A 171 -10.99 3.48 -14.37
C GLY A 171 -11.64 4.34 -13.27
N GLY A 172 -11.35 4.08 -11.99
CA GLY A 172 -12.04 4.70 -10.87
C GLY A 172 -11.47 6.08 -10.50
N GLY A 173 -12.35 7.08 -10.39
CA GLY A 173 -11.98 8.44 -9.97
C GLY A 173 -11.73 8.60 -8.46
N GLY A 174 -11.92 7.54 -7.66
CA GLY A 174 -11.73 7.54 -6.22
C GLY A 174 -11.12 6.22 -5.73
N ALA A 175 -10.71 6.19 -4.46
CA ALA A 175 -10.18 4.99 -3.85
C ALA A 175 -11.25 3.89 -3.75
N ALA A 176 -10.84 2.64 -3.97
CA ALA A 176 -11.69 1.47 -3.81
C ALA A 176 -11.33 0.72 -2.52
N ARG A 177 -12.21 -0.18 -2.06
CA ARG A 177 -11.91 -1.07 -0.93
C ARG A 177 -11.28 -2.36 -1.43
N ILE A 178 -10.30 -2.87 -0.69
CA ILE A 178 -9.67 -4.15 -0.98
C ILE A 178 -9.37 -4.95 0.28
N LYS A 179 -9.76 -6.21 0.27
CA LYS A 179 -9.38 -7.20 1.28
C LYS A 179 -7.94 -7.67 1.08
N VAL A 180 -7.13 -7.55 2.12
CA VAL A 180 -5.71 -7.91 2.10
C VAL A 180 -5.29 -8.64 3.36
N VAL A 181 -4.20 -9.41 3.29
CA VAL A 181 -3.48 -9.97 4.45
C VAL A 181 -2.11 -9.31 4.56
N LEU A 182 -1.71 -8.94 5.78
CA LEU A 182 -0.42 -8.30 6.02
C LEU A 182 0.73 -9.31 6.03
N ILE A 183 1.89 -8.92 5.47
CA ILE A 183 3.12 -9.74 5.41
C ILE A 183 4.29 -9.00 6.01
#